data_AF-A0A1H6N2P5-F1
#
_entry.id   AF-A0A1H6N2P5-F1
#
_cell.length_a   1.000
_cell.length_b   1.000
_cell.length_c   1.000
_cell.angle_alpha   90.00
_cell.angle_beta   90.00
_cell.angle_gamma   90.00
#
_symmetry.space_group_name_H-M   'P 1'
#
loop_
_entity.id
_entity.type
_entity.pdbx_description
1 polymer ?
#
loop_
_entity_poly.entity_id
_entity_poly.type
_entity_poly.pdbx_seq_one_letter_code
_entity_poly.pdbx_strand_id
1 'polypeptide(L)'
;MFKYLKDNSQNALVAAVLTSVISAVAALVSVYMTYHYSTATQDRQVRLEQISKFDANSSQLIDAGGQFVAAINSNNKDLSGAKVKMRTVVASQLHDSENLRKFFDGRVNKLVTDYQAAISDLNDVAQKTASPMEMRPWAESFGRALDAKASLSTQLYTSVGKSKAGTS
;
A
#
# COMPACT_ATOMS: atom_id res chain seq x y z
N MET A 1 2.73 6.92 -41.37
CA MET A 1 3.28 7.84 -40.33
C MET A 1 2.91 7.34 -38.92
N PHE A 2 3.25 6.09 -38.57
CA PHE A 2 2.68 5.41 -37.40
C PHE A 2 3.60 5.32 -36.16
N LYS A 3 4.78 5.94 -36.20
CA LYS A 3 5.80 5.77 -35.15
C LYS A 3 5.66 6.75 -33.95
N TYR A 4 4.92 7.85 -34.10
CA TYR A 4 4.80 8.89 -33.07
C TYR A 4 3.67 8.69 -32.05
N LEU A 5 2.72 7.79 -32.30
CA LEU A 5 1.59 7.52 -31.38
C LEU A 5 1.89 6.43 -30.34
N LYS A 6 3.00 5.69 -30.49
CA LYS A 6 3.32 4.55 -29.62
C LYS A 6 3.97 4.97 -28.29
N ASP A 7 4.75 6.05 -28.30
CA ASP A 7 5.58 6.43 -27.14
C ASP A 7 4.85 7.41 -26.20
N ASN A 8 3.84 8.14 -26.70
CA ASN A 8 3.06 9.08 -25.89
C ASN A 8 1.91 8.42 -25.10
N SER A 9 1.45 7.22 -25.51
CA SER A 9 0.34 6.53 -24.83
C SER A 9 0.74 5.92 -23.49
N GLN A 10 2.01 5.49 -23.34
CA GLN A 10 2.52 4.94 -22.08
C GLN A 10 2.65 6.04 -21.00
N ASN A 11 3.17 7.21 -21.37
CA ASN A 11 3.24 8.35 -20.46
C ASN A 11 1.85 8.93 -20.14
N ALA A 12 0.92 8.94 -21.10
CA ALA A 12 -0.47 9.35 -20.85
C ALA A 12 -1.20 8.41 -19.88
N LEU A 13 -0.99 7.08 -19.97
CA LEU A 13 -1.62 6.14 -19.05
C LEU A 13 -1.05 6.28 -17.62
N VAL A 14 0.26 6.45 -17.48
CA VAL A 14 0.91 6.68 -16.18
C VAL A 14 0.50 8.03 -15.58
N ALA A 15 0.46 9.09 -16.40
CA ALA A 15 -0.03 10.40 -15.94
C ALA A 15 -1.52 10.37 -15.55
N ALA A 16 -2.38 9.66 -16.30
CA ALA A 16 -3.80 9.51 -15.98
C ALA A 16 -4.04 8.67 -14.73
N VAL A 17 -3.27 7.60 -14.50
CA VAL A 17 -3.31 6.83 -13.24
C VAL A 17 -2.83 7.67 -12.06
N LEU A 18 -1.73 8.41 -12.20
CA LEU A 18 -1.23 9.28 -11.12
C LEU A 18 -2.20 10.43 -10.81
N THR A 19 -2.79 11.08 -11.82
CA THR A 19 -3.76 12.17 -11.60
C THR A 19 -5.13 11.68 -11.14
N SER A 20 -5.62 10.53 -11.61
CA SER A 20 -6.89 9.95 -11.10
C SER A 20 -6.77 9.49 -9.64
N VAL A 21 -5.65 8.89 -9.24
CA VAL A 21 -5.41 8.48 -7.84
C VAL A 21 -5.29 9.70 -6.92
N ILE A 22 -4.63 10.78 -7.35
CA ILE A 22 -4.50 12.00 -6.54
C ILE A 22 -5.83 12.79 -6.47
N SER A 23 -6.61 12.83 -7.55
CA SER A 23 -7.85 13.64 -7.62
C SER A 23 -9.05 12.98 -6.93
N ALA A 24 -9.14 11.65 -6.93
CA ALA A 24 -10.30 10.93 -6.36
C ALA A 24 -10.31 10.88 -4.82
N VAL A 25 -9.17 11.07 -4.16
CA VAL A 25 -9.05 10.99 -2.69
C VAL A 25 -9.40 12.31 -1.99
N ALA A 26 -9.35 13.44 -2.70
CA ALA A 26 -9.55 14.77 -2.11
C ALA A 26 -11.03 15.24 -2.02
N ALA A 27 -11.96 14.60 -2.73
CA ALA A 27 -13.22 15.26 -3.14
C ALA A 27 -14.54 14.59 -2.68
N LEU A 28 -14.52 13.66 -1.72
CA LEU A 28 -15.72 13.08 -1.10
C LEU A 28 -15.60 13.15 0.43
N VAL A 29 -15.89 14.30 1.06
CA VAL A 29 -17.25 14.74 1.43
C VAL A 29 -18.03 13.70 2.26
N SER A 30 -17.83 13.76 3.57
CA SER A 30 -18.94 13.76 4.54
C SER A 30 -18.63 14.52 5.85
N VAL A 31 -17.69 15.47 5.81
CA VAL A 31 -17.33 16.41 6.91
C VAL A 31 -18.55 17.19 7.47
N TYR A 32 -19.69 17.16 6.77
CA TYR A 32 -20.93 17.85 7.13
C TYR A 32 -21.89 17.06 8.05
N MET A 33 -21.81 15.72 8.12
CA MET A 33 -22.75 14.91 8.94
C MET A 33 -22.33 14.75 10.41
N THR A 34 -21.14 15.24 10.79
CA THR A 34 -20.48 14.97 12.08
C THR A 34 -20.70 16.06 13.13
N TYR A 35 -21.63 17.00 12.91
CA TYR A 35 -21.60 18.24 13.70
C TYR A 35 -22.20 18.20 15.13
N HIS A 36 -22.91 17.14 15.57
CA HIS A 36 -23.58 17.20 16.89
C HIS A 36 -23.61 15.98 17.83
N TYR A 37 -23.72 14.71 17.37
CA TYR A 37 -24.09 13.61 18.30
C TYR A 37 -23.34 12.28 18.12
N SER A 38 -23.20 11.56 19.25
CA SER A 38 -22.65 10.21 19.40
C SER A 38 -21.17 10.03 19.04
N THR A 39 -20.30 10.66 19.84
CA THR A 39 -18.85 10.70 19.66
C THR A 39 -18.19 9.32 19.54
N ALA A 40 -18.56 8.34 20.37
CA ALA A 40 -17.90 7.02 20.41
C ALA A 40 -18.20 6.14 19.18
N THR A 41 -19.44 6.13 18.70
CA THR A 41 -19.82 5.34 17.51
C THR A 41 -19.22 5.96 16.24
N GLN A 42 -19.16 7.29 16.17
CA GLN A 42 -18.63 8.01 15.02
C GLN A 42 -17.10 7.91 14.93
N ASP A 43 -16.37 8.06 16.04
CA ASP A 43 -14.92 7.81 16.10
C ASP A 43 -14.60 6.36 15.67
N ARG A 44 -15.38 5.38 16.15
CA ARG A 44 -15.24 3.97 15.72
C ARG A 44 -15.48 3.78 14.22
N GLN A 45 -16.44 4.49 13.62
CA GLN A 45 -16.70 4.44 12.18
C GLN A 45 -15.55 5.07 11.37
N VAL A 46 -15.06 6.25 11.78
CA VAL A 46 -13.91 6.91 11.13
C VAL A 46 -12.68 6.01 11.20
N ARG A 47 -12.36 5.45 12.37
CA ARG A 47 -11.25 4.49 12.53
C ARG A 47 -11.43 3.26 11.62
N LEU A 48 -12.63 2.68 11.54
CA LEU A 48 -12.92 1.57 10.63
C LEU A 48 -12.77 1.94 9.14
N GLU A 49 -13.12 3.17 8.75
CA GLU A 49 -12.91 3.67 7.39
C GLU A 49 -11.41 3.78 7.05
N GLN A 50 -10.60 4.27 7.98
CA GLN A 50 -9.13 4.35 7.81
C GLN A 50 -8.50 2.95 7.71
N ILE A 51 -8.98 1.98 8.51
CA ILE A 51 -8.56 0.57 8.38
C ILE A 51 -8.94 0.03 7.02
N SER A 52 -10.18 0.27 6.57
CA SER A 52 -10.66 -0.17 5.25
C SER A 52 -9.82 0.40 4.11
N LYS A 53 -9.43 1.68 4.18
CA LYS A 53 -8.52 2.32 3.21
C LYS A 53 -7.13 1.69 3.23
N PHE A 54 -6.55 1.49 4.41
CA PHE A 54 -5.24 0.83 4.57
C PHE A 54 -5.23 -0.63 4.06
N ASP A 55 -6.31 -1.38 4.33
CA ASP A 55 -6.48 -2.75 3.89
C ASP A 55 -6.82 -2.84 2.39
N ALA A 56 -7.57 -1.90 1.81
CA ALA A 56 -7.83 -1.85 0.37
C ALA A 56 -6.55 -1.62 -0.43
N ASN A 57 -5.69 -0.68 0.01
CA ASN A 57 -4.43 -0.38 -0.66
C ASN A 57 -3.42 -1.56 -0.57
N SER A 58 -3.63 -2.53 0.33
CA SER A 58 -2.85 -3.80 0.39
C SER A 58 -2.83 -4.57 -0.92
N SER A 59 -3.95 -4.56 -1.64
CA SER A 59 -4.09 -5.26 -2.92
C SER A 59 -3.04 -4.80 -3.92
N GLN A 60 -2.65 -3.53 -3.88
CA GLN A 60 -1.64 -2.93 -4.74
C GLN A 60 -0.22 -3.43 -4.41
N LEU A 61 0.06 -3.78 -3.15
CA LEU A 61 1.35 -4.36 -2.73
C LEU A 61 1.49 -5.80 -3.23
N ILE A 62 0.41 -6.58 -3.17
CA ILE A 62 0.35 -7.95 -3.70
C ILE A 62 0.46 -7.92 -5.24
N ASP A 63 -0.27 -7.03 -5.91
CA ASP A 63 -0.17 -6.78 -7.36
C ASP A 63 1.25 -6.37 -7.77
N ALA A 64 1.86 -5.39 -7.11
CA ALA A 64 3.23 -4.98 -7.37
C ALA A 64 4.25 -6.12 -7.15
N GLY A 65 4.04 -6.95 -6.12
CA GLY A 65 4.85 -8.15 -5.87
C GLY A 65 4.71 -9.19 -6.99
N GLY A 66 3.49 -9.48 -7.43
CA GLY A 66 3.22 -10.39 -8.54
C GLY A 66 3.83 -9.89 -9.87
N GLN A 67 3.70 -8.59 -10.16
CA GLN A 67 4.33 -7.98 -11.34
C GLN A 67 5.86 -8.04 -11.27
N PHE A 68 6.46 -7.91 -10.08
CA PHE A 68 7.90 -8.07 -9.89
C PHE A 68 8.37 -9.51 -10.16
N VAL A 69 7.65 -10.50 -9.62
CA VAL A 69 7.91 -11.93 -9.88
C VAL A 69 7.72 -12.28 -11.36
N ALA A 70 6.73 -11.69 -12.05
CA ALA A 70 6.54 -11.90 -13.48
C ALA A 70 7.68 -11.26 -14.31
N ALA A 71 8.07 -10.03 -13.97
CA ALA A 71 9.11 -9.29 -14.70
C ALA A 71 10.49 -9.92 -14.56
N ILE A 72 10.86 -10.46 -13.39
CA ILE A 72 12.18 -11.07 -13.18
C ILE A 72 12.36 -12.41 -13.90
N ASN A 73 11.27 -13.15 -14.08
CA ASN A 73 11.25 -14.44 -14.78
C ASN A 73 10.93 -14.29 -16.27
N SER A 74 10.82 -13.05 -16.77
CA SER A 74 10.52 -12.77 -18.18
C SER A 74 11.75 -12.96 -19.08
N ASN A 75 11.52 -13.34 -20.34
CA ASN A 75 12.60 -13.54 -21.31
C ASN A 75 13.37 -12.25 -21.65
N ASN A 76 12.76 -11.07 -21.49
CA ASN A 76 13.43 -9.78 -21.72
C ASN A 76 14.09 -9.19 -20.45
N LYS A 77 13.80 -9.75 -19.26
CA LYS A 77 14.36 -9.35 -17.95
C LYS A 77 14.21 -7.85 -17.62
N ASP A 78 13.25 -7.17 -18.23
CA ASP A 78 13.02 -5.75 -17.96
C ASP A 78 12.25 -5.56 -16.66
N LEU A 79 13.00 -5.26 -15.60
CA LEU A 79 12.48 -4.97 -14.28
C LEU A 79 12.02 -3.51 -14.10
N SER A 80 12.24 -2.63 -15.08
CA SER A 80 12.11 -1.17 -14.92
C SER A 80 10.70 -0.76 -14.49
N GLY A 81 9.68 -1.27 -15.20
CA GLY A 81 8.26 -1.01 -14.89
C GLY A 81 7.87 -1.54 -13.50
N ALA A 82 8.28 -2.77 -13.16
CA ALA A 82 7.99 -3.37 -11.86
C ALA A 82 8.68 -2.63 -10.70
N LYS A 83 9.94 -2.19 -10.88
CA LYS A 83 10.70 -1.39 -9.91
C LYS A 83 10.10 0.00 -9.68
N VAL A 84 9.51 0.62 -10.70
CA VAL A 84 8.75 1.87 -10.59
C VAL A 84 7.43 1.64 -9.85
N LYS A 85 6.64 0.64 -10.25
CA LYS A 85 5.38 0.27 -9.59
C LYS A 85 5.59 -0.03 -8.10
N MET A 86 6.63 -0.79 -7.74
CA MET A 86 6.98 -1.10 -6.35
C MET A 86 7.28 0.17 -5.55
N ARG A 87 8.10 1.10 -6.09
CA ARG A 87 8.37 2.40 -5.45
C ARG A 87 7.09 3.20 -5.19
N THR A 88 6.21 3.31 -6.19
CA THR A 88 4.94 4.05 -6.06
C THR A 88 4.04 3.45 -4.98
N VAL A 89 3.91 2.12 -4.94
CA VAL A 89 3.06 1.44 -3.95
C VAL A 89 3.65 1.54 -2.55
N VAL A 90 4.97 1.37 -2.38
CA VAL A 90 5.63 1.53 -1.08
C VAL A 90 5.49 2.98 -0.58
N ALA A 91 5.63 3.98 -1.45
CA ALA A 91 5.40 5.39 -1.07
C ALA A 91 3.95 5.63 -0.59
N SER A 92 2.94 5.03 -1.24
CA SER A 92 1.56 5.08 -0.76
C SER A 92 1.41 4.39 0.60
N GLN A 93 1.91 3.17 0.76
CA GLN A 93 1.81 2.42 2.01
C GLN A 93 2.53 3.11 3.19
N LEU A 94 3.66 3.80 2.94
CA LEU A 94 4.34 4.65 3.93
C LEU A 94 3.44 5.83 4.37
N HIS A 95 2.81 6.51 3.41
CA HIS A 95 1.89 7.63 3.68
C HIS A 95 0.61 7.19 4.40
N ASP A 96 -0.02 6.10 3.93
CA ASP A 96 -1.25 5.54 4.49
C ASP A 96 -1.03 5.05 5.93
N SER A 97 0.08 4.35 6.18
CA SER A 97 0.43 3.88 7.52
C SER A 97 0.75 5.03 8.48
N GLU A 98 1.38 6.11 8.01
CA GLU A 98 1.61 7.30 8.83
C GLU A 98 0.30 8.02 9.19
N ASN A 99 -0.66 8.08 8.26
CA ASN A 99 -1.97 8.68 8.53
C ASN A 99 -2.73 7.96 9.64
N LEU A 100 -2.53 6.65 9.85
CA LEU A 100 -3.15 5.91 10.95
C LEU A 100 -2.82 6.51 12.32
N ARG A 101 -1.61 7.05 12.53
CA ARG A 101 -1.19 7.65 13.82
C ARG A 101 -2.11 8.79 14.29
N LYS A 102 -2.85 9.42 13.37
CA LYS A 102 -3.79 10.53 13.65
C LYS A 102 -5.14 10.05 14.21
N PHE A 103 -5.50 8.78 13.96
CA PHE A 103 -6.80 8.19 14.30
C PHE A 103 -6.69 7.09 15.37
N PHE A 104 -5.47 6.66 15.68
CA PHE A 104 -5.20 5.55 16.58
C PHE A 104 -4.18 5.96 17.63
N ASP A 105 -4.53 5.73 18.90
CA ASP A 105 -3.66 6.01 20.04
C ASP A 105 -2.35 5.21 20.00
N GLY A 106 -1.35 5.64 20.77
CA GLY A 106 0.06 5.25 20.64
C GLY A 106 0.38 3.75 20.69
N ARG A 107 -0.59 2.89 21.03
CA ARG A 107 -0.55 1.43 20.92
C ARG A 107 -0.19 0.96 19.50
N VAL A 108 -0.59 1.68 18.44
CA VAL A 108 -0.26 1.30 17.06
C VAL A 108 1.09 1.84 16.58
N ASN A 109 1.67 2.83 17.28
CA ASN A 109 2.83 3.57 16.77
C ASN A 109 4.04 2.68 16.49
N LYS A 110 4.28 1.65 17.33
CA LYS A 110 5.34 0.68 17.09
C LYS A 110 5.08 -0.13 15.82
N LEU A 111 3.88 -0.67 15.66
CA LEU A 111 3.51 -1.50 14.51
C LEU A 111 3.47 -0.70 13.20
N VAL A 112 3.11 0.59 13.25
CA VAL A 112 3.25 1.50 12.10
C VAL A 112 4.73 1.64 11.74
N THR A 113 5.62 1.90 12.70
CA THR A 113 7.08 1.99 12.45
C THR A 113 7.67 0.66 11.95
N ASP A 114 7.29 -0.47 12.55
CA ASP A 114 7.74 -1.80 12.15
C ASP A 114 7.32 -2.10 10.68
N TYR A 115 6.08 -1.77 10.33
CA TYR A 115 5.56 -1.91 8.97
C TYR A 115 6.27 -0.98 7.97
N GLN A 116 6.42 0.30 8.31
CA GLN A 116 7.14 1.30 7.51
C GLN A 116 8.59 0.86 7.22
N ALA A 117 9.30 0.32 8.23
CA ALA A 117 10.63 -0.24 8.06
C ALA A 117 10.64 -1.45 7.12
N ALA A 118 9.71 -2.40 7.30
CA ALA A 118 9.63 -3.61 6.48
C ALA A 118 9.31 -3.31 5.00
N ILE A 119 8.43 -2.35 4.69
CA ILE A 119 8.17 -1.96 3.28
C ILE A 119 9.30 -1.15 2.67
N SER A 120 10.06 -0.40 3.47
CA SER A 120 11.27 0.28 3.00
C SER A 120 12.37 -0.72 2.65
N ASP A 121 12.59 -1.73 3.49
CA ASP A 121 13.53 -2.84 3.24
C ASP A 121 13.14 -3.61 1.96
N LEU A 122 11.86 -3.97 1.80
CA LEU A 122 11.33 -4.58 0.58
C LEU A 122 11.61 -3.71 -0.67
N ASN A 123 11.40 -2.40 -0.60
CA ASN A 123 11.72 -1.53 -1.72
C ASN A 123 13.21 -1.56 -2.05
N ASP A 124 14.08 -1.43 -1.04
CA ASP A 124 15.52 -1.37 -1.23
C ASP A 124 16.09 -2.67 -1.79
N VAL A 125 15.56 -3.82 -1.35
CA VAL A 125 15.87 -5.13 -1.94
C VAL A 125 15.35 -5.18 -3.37
N ALA A 126 14.09 -4.82 -3.63
CA ALA A 126 13.50 -4.83 -4.98
C ALA A 126 14.23 -3.92 -5.97
N GLN A 127 14.79 -2.78 -5.56
CA GLN A 127 15.60 -1.93 -6.44
C GLN A 127 16.96 -2.58 -6.76
N LYS A 128 17.56 -3.33 -5.83
CA LYS A 128 18.87 -4.00 -5.99
C LYS A 128 18.78 -5.30 -6.78
N THR A 129 17.77 -6.13 -6.54
CA THR A 129 17.53 -7.40 -7.24
C THR A 129 17.52 -7.19 -8.76
N ALA A 130 18.34 -7.94 -9.50
CA ALA A 130 18.49 -7.86 -10.95
C ALA A 130 18.27 -9.21 -11.66
N SER A 131 18.28 -10.32 -10.93
CA SER A 131 18.20 -11.67 -11.47
C SER A 131 17.35 -12.62 -10.61
N PRO A 132 16.77 -13.70 -11.19
CA PRO A 132 16.04 -14.72 -10.43
C PRO A 132 16.83 -15.36 -9.29
N MET A 133 18.16 -15.40 -9.36
CA MET A 133 19.02 -15.94 -8.29
C MET A 133 18.97 -15.09 -7.01
N GLU A 134 18.61 -13.82 -7.12
CA GLU A 134 18.49 -12.86 -6.02
C GLU A 134 17.05 -12.77 -5.48
N MET A 135 16.14 -13.65 -5.92
CA MET A 135 14.74 -13.65 -5.47
C MET A 135 14.54 -14.13 -4.05
N ARG A 136 15.52 -14.83 -3.46
CA ARG A 136 15.41 -15.27 -2.05
C ARG A 136 15.38 -14.07 -1.07
N PRO A 137 16.37 -13.15 -1.06
CA PRO A 137 16.29 -11.91 -0.26
C PRO A 137 15.00 -11.11 -0.51
N TRP A 138 14.56 -11.04 -1.78
CA TRP A 138 13.32 -10.37 -2.13
C TRP A 138 12.10 -11.04 -1.48
N ALA A 139 11.95 -12.35 -1.61
CA ALA A 139 10.83 -13.09 -1.02
C ALA A 139 10.83 -13.01 0.52
N GLU A 140 12.00 -13.07 1.15
CA GLU A 140 12.15 -12.87 2.60
C GLU A 140 11.72 -11.45 3.03
N SER A 141 12.10 -10.41 2.29
CA SER A 141 11.67 -9.03 2.56
C SER A 141 10.17 -8.80 2.31
N PHE A 142 9.61 -9.45 1.29
CA PHE A 142 8.19 -9.40 0.96
C PHE A 142 7.34 -10.10 2.03
N GLY A 143 7.78 -11.26 2.52
CA GLY A 143 7.19 -11.95 3.67
C GLY A 143 7.16 -11.06 4.92
N ARG A 144 8.31 -10.48 5.31
CA ARG A 144 8.39 -9.54 6.44
C ARG A 144 7.41 -8.37 6.31
N ALA A 145 7.29 -7.79 5.11
CA ALA A 145 6.35 -6.71 4.83
C ALA A 145 4.88 -7.14 5.02
N LEU A 146 4.51 -8.35 4.57
CA LEU A 146 3.16 -8.90 4.78
C LEU A 146 2.89 -9.25 6.24
N ASP A 147 3.84 -9.81 6.97
CA ASP A 147 3.70 -10.18 8.39
C ASP A 147 3.55 -8.94 9.29
N ALA A 148 4.39 -7.92 9.07
CA ALA A 148 4.29 -6.64 9.77
C ALA A 148 2.94 -5.95 9.48
N LYS A 149 2.45 -6.04 8.24
CA LYS A 149 1.14 -5.55 7.85
C LYS A 149 -0.01 -6.31 8.52
N ALA A 150 0.05 -7.64 8.54
CA ALA A 150 -0.95 -8.48 9.18
C ALA A 150 -1.04 -8.20 10.70
N SER A 151 0.11 -7.97 11.33
CA SER A 151 0.23 -7.55 12.73
C SER A 151 -0.42 -6.18 12.97
N LEU A 152 -0.10 -5.20 12.12
CA LEU A 152 -0.70 -3.86 12.17
C LEU A 152 -2.22 -3.88 11.95
N SER A 153 -2.72 -4.48 10.87
CA SER A 153 -4.18 -4.59 10.63
C SER A 153 -4.90 -5.28 11.78
N THR A 154 -4.32 -6.33 12.36
CA THR A 154 -4.90 -7.03 13.53
C THR A 154 -5.04 -6.07 14.73
N GLN A 155 -3.97 -5.36 15.09
CA GLN A 155 -4.01 -4.42 16.21
C GLN A 155 -4.97 -3.24 15.96
N LEU A 156 -5.07 -2.76 14.73
CA LEU A 156 -6.04 -1.73 14.35
C LEU A 156 -7.48 -2.22 14.57
N TYR A 157 -7.84 -3.41 14.07
CA TYR A 157 -9.17 -4.00 14.33
C TYR A 157 -9.43 -4.20 15.83
N THR A 158 -8.45 -4.72 16.58
CA THR A 158 -8.57 -4.88 18.03
C THR A 158 -8.82 -3.55 18.74
N SER A 159 -8.19 -2.45 18.31
CA SER A 159 -8.38 -1.12 18.91
C SER A 159 -9.79 -0.56 18.72
N VAL A 160 -10.49 -0.96 17.66
CA VAL A 160 -11.92 -0.65 17.41
C VAL A 160 -12.87 -1.75 17.91
N GLY A 161 -12.40 -2.63 18.80
CA GLY A 161 -13.21 -3.68 19.41
C GLY A 161 -13.77 -4.69 18.39
N LYS A 162 -12.99 -5.04 17.37
CA LYS A 162 -13.27 -6.16 16.46
C LYS A 162 -12.08 -7.12 16.43
N SER A 163 -12.33 -8.41 16.28
CA SER A 163 -11.32 -9.28 15.67
C SER A 163 -11.26 -8.98 14.17
N LYS A 164 -10.08 -9.16 13.55
CA LYS A 164 -10.00 -9.23 12.09
C LYS A 164 -10.83 -10.44 11.66
N ALA A 165 -11.84 -10.23 10.81
CA ALA A 165 -12.76 -11.29 10.43
C ALA A 165 -12.08 -12.31 9.51
N GLY A 166 -11.83 -13.51 10.04
CA GLY A 166 -11.54 -14.72 9.25
C GLY A 166 -10.06 -15.12 9.12
N THR A 167 -9.68 -16.15 9.86
CA THR A 167 -9.08 -17.37 9.29
C THR A 167 -9.60 -18.57 10.08
N SER A 168 -10.61 -19.23 9.54
CA SER A 168 -11.13 -20.55 9.93
C SER A 168 -11.31 -21.36 8.65
#